data_AF-A0AAW2PYJ1-F1
#
_entry.id   AF-A0AAW2PYJ1-F1
#
_cell.length_a   1.000
_cell.length_b   1.000
_cell.length_c   1.000
_cell.angle_alpha   90.00
_cell.angle_beta   90.00
_cell.angle_gamma   90.00
#
_symmetry.space_group_name_H-M   'P 1'
#
loop_
_entity.id
_entity.type
_entity.pdbx_description
1 polymer ?
#
loop_
_entity_poly.entity_id
_entity_poly.type
_entity_poly.pdbx_seq_one_letter_code
_entity_poly.pdbx_strand_id
1 'polypeptide(L)' 'MEGLKECEANLVVYLHPSKAKCAGDAILSELSSLLFTYSETFEGVVLAYDPNICSNLAKILQEFIHILA' A
#
# COMPACT_ATOMS: atom_id res chain seq x y z
N MET A 1 -17.58 1.54 -16.67
CA MET A 1 -17.07 2.44 -17.73
C MET A 1 -16.06 1.66 -18.54
N GLU A 2 -16.16 1.67 -19.86
CA GLU A 2 -15.09 1.11 -20.71
C GLU A 2 -13.78 1.85 -20.40
N GLY A 3 -12.74 1.10 -19.99
CA GLY A 3 -11.43 1.66 -19.61
C GLY A 3 -11.15 1.78 -18.10
N LEU A 4 -12.13 1.52 -17.22
CA LEU A 4 -11.89 1.36 -15.78
C LEU A 4 -12.06 -0.10 -15.37
N LYS A 5 -11.08 -0.60 -14.60
CA LYS A 5 -11.09 -1.94 -13.99
C LYS A 5 -10.86 -1.79 -12.50
N GLU A 6 -11.67 -2.51 -11.72
CA GLU A 6 -11.42 -2.71 -10.29
C GLU A 6 -10.58 -3.98 -10.10
N CYS A 7 -9.61 -3.92 -9.20
CA CYS A 7 -8.70 -5.01 -8.89
C CYS A 7 -8.58 -5.16 -7.37
N GLU A 8 -8.83 -6.37 -6.86
CA GLU A 8 -8.45 -6.74 -5.50
C GLU A 8 -6.98 -7.18 -5.48
N ALA A 9 -6.19 -6.62 -4.56
CA ALA A 9 -4.78 -6.95 -4.40
C ALA A 9 -4.38 -6.96 -2.93
N ASN A 10 -3.53 -7.90 -2.55
CA ASN A 10 -2.87 -7.92 -1.25
C ASN A 10 -1.51 -7.23 -1.38
N LEU A 11 -1.27 -6.19 -0.60
CA LEU A 11 -0.05 -5.39 -0.68
C LEU A 11 0.81 -5.60 0.56
N VAL A 12 2.11 -5.69 0.35
CA VAL A 12 3.09 -5.71 1.43
C VAL A 12 3.83 -4.39 1.41
N VAL A 13 3.67 -3.60 2.47
CA VAL A 13 4.33 -2.30 2.61
C VAL A 13 5.48 -2.43 3.60
N TYR A 14 6.64 -1.92 3.20
CA TYR A 14 7.84 -1.87 4.02
C TYR A 14 8.00 -0.47 4.61
N LEU A 15 7.88 -0.35 5.92
CA LEU A 15 8.03 0.92 6.61
C LEU A 15 9.32 0.98 7.40
N HIS A 16 9.99 2.12 7.42
CA HIS A 16 11.11 2.32 8.33
C HIS A 16 10.61 2.29 9.80
N PRO A 17 11.34 1.68 10.76
CA PRO A 17 10.90 1.58 12.16
C PRO A 17 10.51 2.90 12.83
N SER A 18 11.08 4.03 12.40
CA SER A 18 10.69 5.36 12.90
C SER A 18 9.22 5.73 12.61
N LYS A 19 8.57 5.07 11.65
CA LYS A 19 7.17 5.26 11.26
C LYS A 19 6.20 4.29 11.94
N ALA A 20 6.70 3.38 12.79
CA ALA A 20 5.87 2.36 13.46
C ALA A 20 4.69 2.94 14.24
N LYS A 21 4.89 4.11 14.89
CA LYS A 21 3.85 4.78 15.68
C LYS A 21 2.72 5.38 14.83
N CYS A 22 2.96 5.61 13.55
CA CYS A 22 2.00 6.16 12.59
C CYS A 22 1.95 5.30 11.33
N ALA A 23 1.96 3.98 11.52
CA ALA A 23 2.04 3.00 10.43
C ALA A 23 0.89 3.16 9.41
N GLY A 24 -0.33 3.42 9.88
CA GLY A 24 -1.49 3.66 9.01
C GLY A 24 -1.27 4.85 8.08
N ASP A 25 -0.88 6.01 8.61
CA ASP A 25 -0.60 7.21 7.81
C ASP A 25 0.55 6.97 6.82
N ALA A 26 1.57 6.23 7.24
CA ALA A 26 2.69 5.89 6.38
C ALA A 26 2.27 4.95 5.24
N ILE A 27 1.42 3.96 5.49
CA ILE A 27 0.83 3.10 4.44
C ILE A 27 0.01 3.94 3.47
N LEU A 28 -0.88 4.81 3.98
CA LEU A 28 -1.69 5.67 3.12
C LEU A 28 -0.82 6.62 2.28
N SER A 29 0.29 7.11 2.84
CA SER A 29 1.28 7.90 2.11
C SER A 29 1.92 7.10 0.98
N GLU A 30 2.30 5.85 1.22
CA GLU A 30 2.86 4.97 0.19
C GLU A 30 1.82 4.65 -0.89
N LEU A 31 0.59 4.30 -0.52
CA LEU A 31 -0.49 4.05 -1.48
C LEU A 31 -0.84 5.29 -2.30
N SER A 32 -0.82 6.48 -1.68
CA SER A 32 -1.05 7.74 -2.38
C SER A 32 0.04 8.06 -3.40
N SER A 33 1.27 7.56 -3.20
CA SER A 33 2.34 7.71 -4.19
C SER A 33 2.11 6.91 -5.48
N LEU A 34 1.26 5.87 -5.42
CA LEU A 34 0.89 5.06 -6.58
C LEU A 34 -0.18 5.74 -7.45
N LEU A 35 -0.95 6.69 -6.89
CA LEU A 35 -2.01 7.39 -7.62
C LEU A 35 -1.44 8.15 -8.83
N PHE A 36 -2.19 8.12 -9.92
CA PHE A 36 -1.87 8.75 -11.20
C PHE A 36 -0.54 8.29 -11.82
N THR A 37 0.00 7.16 -11.36
CA THR A 37 1.20 6.53 -11.90
C THR A 37 0.84 5.23 -12.61
N TYR A 38 1.53 4.92 -13.71
CA TYR A 38 1.39 3.63 -14.38
C TYR A 38 2.03 2.53 -13.54
N SER A 39 1.26 1.49 -13.25
CA SER A 39 1.73 0.31 -12.53
C SER A 39 1.77 -0.88 -13.47
N GLU A 40 2.95 -1.47 -13.60
CA GLU A 40 3.12 -2.74 -14.35
C GLU A 40 2.29 -3.87 -13.73
N THR A 41 2.12 -3.88 -12.40
CA THR A 41 1.34 -4.90 -11.70
C THR A 41 -0.15 -4.85 -12.06
N PHE A 42 -0.68 -3.65 -12.28
CA PHE A 42 -2.09 -3.45 -12.63
C PHE A 42 -2.31 -3.26 -14.13
N GLU A 43 -1.22 -3.25 -14.93
CA GLU A 43 -1.21 -2.96 -16.37
C GLU A 43 -2.01 -1.69 -16.71
N GLY A 44 -1.84 -0.64 -15.92
CA GLY A 44 -2.65 0.56 -16.02
C GLY A 44 -2.28 1.65 -15.03
N VAL A 45 -2.99 2.77 -15.11
CA VAL A 45 -2.82 3.91 -14.18
C VAL A 45 -3.72 3.72 -12.97
N VAL A 46 -3.15 3.80 -11.76
CA VAL A 46 -3.93 3.70 -10.52
C VAL A 46 -4.68 5.02 -10.28
N LEU A 47 -6.00 4.97 -10.18
CA LEU A 47 -6.85 6.16 -10.03
C LEU A 47 -7.39 6.36 -8.62
N ALA A 48 -7.61 5.26 -7.90
CA ALA A 48 -8.12 5.26 -6.54
C ALA A 48 -7.68 3.98 -5.83
N TYR A 49 -7.68 4.01 -4.50
CA TYR A 49 -7.49 2.85 -3.65
C TYR A 49 -8.46 2.93 -2.47
N ASP A 50 -8.92 1.79 -1.98
CA ASP A 50 -9.74 1.66 -0.77
C ASP A 50 -9.14 0.53 0.08
N PRO A 51 -8.18 0.82 0.97
CA PRO A 51 -7.38 -0.20 1.62
C PRO A 51 -8.10 -0.71 2.86
N ASN A 52 -8.23 -2.03 2.97
CA ASN A 52 -8.73 -2.66 4.18
C ASN A 52 -7.58 -3.20 5.03
N ILE A 53 -7.00 -2.34 5.89
CA ILE A 53 -5.89 -2.71 6.77
C ILE A 53 -6.40 -3.67 7.86
N CYS A 54 -6.36 -4.97 7.58
CA CYS A 54 -6.97 -6.00 8.41
C CYS A 54 -6.17 -6.34 9.68
N SER A 55 -4.92 -5.87 9.81
CA SER A 55 -4.03 -6.28 10.90
C SER A 55 -3.01 -5.19 11.28
N ASN A 56 -2.94 -4.88 12.58
CA ASN A 56 -1.86 -4.06 13.16
C ASN A 56 -0.59 -4.87 13.47
N LEU A 57 -0.57 -6.17 13.17
CA LEU A 57 0.59 -7.02 13.37
C LEU A 57 1.54 -6.87 12.19
N ALA A 58 2.77 -6.46 12.51
CA ALA A 58 3.83 -6.22 11.55
C ALA A 58 5.09 -7.00 11.95
N LYS A 59 5.84 -7.53 10.98
CA LYS A 59 7.13 -8.19 11.26
C LYS A 59 8.25 -7.16 11.17
N ILE A 60 9.03 -7.01 12.24
CA ILE A 60 10.26 -6.22 12.21
C ILE A 60 11.35 -7.08 11.58
N LEU A 61 11.84 -6.65 10.42
CA LEU A 61 13.13 -7.05 9.86
C LEU A 61 14.15 -5.95 10.21
N GLN A 62 15.43 -6.29 10.26
CA GLN A 62 16.50 -5.44 10.82
C GLN A 62 16.40 -3.94 10.47
N GLU A 63 16.03 -3.57 9.24
CA GLU A 63 15.88 -2.17 8.83
C GLU A 63 14.46 -1.77 8.36
N PHE A 64 13.50 -2.69 8.34
CA PHE A 64 12.16 -2.46 7.79
C PHE A 64 11.07 -3.20 8.57
N ILE A 65 9.88 -2.60 8.64
CA ILE A 65 8.66 -3.17 9.19
C ILE A 65 7.80 -3.65 8.02
N HIS A 66 7.47 -4.95 7.98
CA HIS A 66 6.51 -5.53 7.05
C HIS A 66 5.08 -5.38 7.56
N ILE A 67 4.22 -4.75 6.76
CA ILE A 67 2.78 -4.69 7.02
C ILE A 67 2.04 -5.41 5.88
N LEU A 68 1.16 -6.34 6.25
CA LEU A 68 0.16 -6.93 5.36
C LEU A 68 -1.03 -5.98 5.34
N ALA A 69 -1.23 -5.28 4.22
CA ALA A 69 -2.37 -4.43 3.95
C ALA A 69 -3.25 -5.06 2.86
#